data_AF-A0A6M1TTB5-F1
#
_entry.id   AF-A0A6M1TTB5-F1
#
_cell.length_a   1.000
_cell.length_b   1.000
_cell.length_c   1.000
_cell.angle_alpha   90.00
_cell.angle_beta   90.00
_cell.angle_gamma   90.00
#
_symmetry.space_group_name_H-M   'P 1'
#
loop_
_entity.id
_entity.type
_entity.pdbx_description
1 polymer ?
#
loop_
_entity_poly.entity_id
_entity_poly.type
_entity_poly.pdbx_seq_one_letter_code
_entity_poly.pdbx_strand_id
1 'polypeptide(L)'
;MLALLVAGPVLAQTTITGVRDVNDRIDDINEIVAEDMERAEDAARFGNPEARAGLSGSASIGYSGKTGNNESQEFSGGVRLSYAQGNFVQTLGAAVDFAEDGVGKTKEDIFAVYDANYYFDQSFYGFVLARLEADGLASTAGDVRRDGFLGFGPGYRVVNTPDMTWRLQAGIGVSYLEDGLRNSVTETGYLAASRFYYRINDGVFMTNDTDVLASDSALRVNNDLGVNFRVTDAVSTRISYLSEYNDNRAIRTDNKLGVSLVFGF
;
A
#
# COMPACT_ATOMS: atom_id res chain seq x y z
N MET A 1 9.77 -33.87 0.92
CA MET A 1 10.66 -33.10 0.04
C MET A 1 10.49 -31.65 0.46
N LEU A 2 11.46 -31.12 1.20
CA LEU A 2 11.41 -29.82 1.87
C LEU A 2 11.84 -28.75 0.86
N ALA A 3 10.96 -27.80 0.55
CA ALA A 3 11.26 -26.71 -0.36
C ALA A 3 12.13 -25.67 0.35
N LEU A 4 13.31 -25.43 -0.21
CA LEU A 4 14.28 -24.43 0.22
C LEU A 4 13.89 -23.10 -0.44
N LEU A 5 13.37 -22.14 0.33
CA LEU A 5 13.12 -20.77 -0.13
C LEU A 5 14.37 -19.92 0.10
N VAL A 6 14.92 -19.41 -0.99
CA VAL A 6 16.04 -18.46 -0.99
C VAL A 6 15.46 -17.06 -0.81
N ALA A 7 15.69 -16.45 0.35
CA ALA A 7 15.37 -15.05 0.59
C ALA A 7 16.36 -14.16 -0.18
N GLY A 8 15.88 -13.45 -1.19
CA GLY A 8 16.62 -12.36 -1.85
C GLY A 8 16.41 -11.03 -1.12
N PRO A 9 17.29 -10.03 -1.33
CA PRO A 9 17.18 -8.73 -0.68
C PRO A 9 15.88 -8.02 -1.10
N VAL A 10 15.07 -7.62 -0.12
CA VAL A 10 13.86 -6.81 -0.29
C VAL A 10 14.31 -5.35 -0.46
N LEU A 11 14.21 -4.83 -1.67
CA LEU A 11 14.42 -3.40 -1.92
C LEU A 11 13.21 -2.61 -1.40
N ALA A 12 13.46 -1.48 -0.73
CA ALA A 12 12.43 -0.60 -0.18
C ALA A 12 11.47 -0.14 -1.30
N GLN A 13 10.22 -0.61 -1.22
CA GLN A 13 9.11 -0.28 -2.12
C GLN A 13 8.58 1.10 -1.73
N THR A 14 8.38 2.00 -2.69
CA THR A 14 7.91 3.36 -2.42
C THR A 14 6.63 3.57 -3.22
N THR A 15 5.46 3.30 -2.63
CA THR A 15 4.16 3.54 -3.27
C THR A 15 3.57 4.90 -2.92
N ILE A 16 2.83 5.46 -3.88
CA ILE A 16 2.39 6.85 -3.88
C ILE A 16 1.18 7.09 -2.97
N THR A 17 0.31 6.08 -2.83
CA THR A 17 -0.81 6.14 -1.89
C THR A 17 -0.59 5.17 -0.74
N GLY A 18 -0.45 5.73 0.46
CA GLY A 18 -0.03 4.98 1.64
C GLY A 18 -0.97 3.88 2.12
N VAL A 19 -2.22 3.85 1.64
CA VAL A 19 -3.11 2.71 1.91
C VAL A 19 -2.54 1.44 1.28
N ARG A 20 -1.84 1.54 0.14
CA ARG A 20 -1.18 0.39 -0.47
C ARG A 20 0.12 0.02 0.21
N ASP A 21 1.01 0.95 0.55
CA ASP A 21 2.24 0.59 1.29
C ASP A 21 1.95 -0.09 2.62
N VAL A 22 0.90 0.33 3.34
CA VAL A 22 0.45 -0.40 4.55
C VAL A 22 -0.06 -1.78 4.18
N ASN A 23 -0.84 -1.94 3.11
CA ASN A 23 -1.29 -3.27 2.68
C ASN A 23 -0.13 -4.14 2.18
N ASP A 24 0.80 -3.61 1.38
CA ASP A 24 1.95 -4.32 0.80
C ASP A 24 2.96 -4.69 1.89
N ARG A 25 3.19 -3.81 2.87
CA ARG A 25 3.96 -4.15 4.09
C ARG A 25 3.21 -5.18 4.92
N ILE A 26 1.91 -5.03 5.13
CA ILE A 26 1.07 -6.06 5.78
C ILE A 26 1.06 -7.37 4.97
N ASP A 27 1.22 -7.34 3.66
CA ASP A 27 1.26 -8.51 2.78
C ASP A 27 2.64 -9.17 2.77
N ASP A 28 3.73 -8.38 2.84
CA ASP A 28 5.10 -8.87 3.09
C ASP A 28 5.24 -9.43 4.53
N ILE A 29 4.43 -8.94 5.48
CA ILE A 29 4.25 -9.49 6.85
C ILE A 29 3.46 -10.81 6.83
N ASN A 30 2.71 -11.08 5.76
CA ASN A 30 1.81 -12.22 5.62
C ASN A 30 2.22 -13.16 4.47
N GLU A 31 3.40 -13.78 4.56
CA GLU A 31 3.48 -15.17 4.09
C GLU A 31 2.66 -16.03 5.07
N ILE A 32 1.34 -16.09 4.81
CA ILE A 32 0.27 -16.96 5.34
C ILE A 32 -0.92 -16.19 5.99
N VAL A 33 -1.93 -15.94 5.13
CA VAL A 33 -3.38 -16.20 5.37
C VAL A 33 -4.14 -15.38 6.44
N ALA A 34 -5.10 -14.57 5.95
CA ALA A 34 -6.52 -14.50 6.37
C ALA A 34 -7.18 -13.18 5.93
N GLU A 35 -6.38 -12.10 5.76
CA GLU A 35 -6.90 -10.74 5.58
C GLU A 35 -7.10 -10.29 4.12
N ASP A 36 -6.57 -11.03 3.15
CA ASP A 36 -6.60 -10.63 1.73
C ASP A 36 -8.03 -10.68 1.15
N MET A 37 -8.89 -11.57 1.68
CA MET A 37 -10.28 -11.68 1.21
C MET A 37 -11.15 -10.51 1.64
N GLU A 38 -11.05 -10.05 2.90
CA GLU A 38 -11.83 -8.89 3.35
C GLU A 38 -11.38 -7.61 2.61
N ARG A 39 -10.10 -7.53 2.21
CA ARG A 39 -9.54 -6.39 1.46
C ARG A 39 -9.84 -6.42 -0.04
N ALA A 40 -9.86 -7.59 -0.67
CA ALA A 40 -10.09 -7.74 -2.10
C ALA A 40 -11.60 -7.78 -2.43
N GLU A 41 -12.41 -8.37 -1.54
CA GLU A 41 -13.87 -8.31 -1.63
C GLU A 41 -14.46 -7.02 -1.06
N ASP A 42 -13.61 -6.06 -0.66
CA ASP A 42 -14.05 -4.76 -0.19
C ASP A 42 -14.66 -3.95 -1.35
N ALA A 43 -15.87 -4.34 -1.75
CA ALA A 43 -16.72 -3.58 -2.62
C ALA A 43 -16.99 -2.19 -2.04
N ALA A 44 -16.69 -1.90 -0.76
CA ALA A 44 -16.75 -0.55 -0.20
C ALA A 44 -15.52 0.30 -0.55
N ARG A 45 -14.32 -0.29 -0.69
CA ARG A 45 -13.13 0.39 -1.25
C ARG A 45 -13.44 0.94 -2.64
N PHE A 46 -14.24 0.20 -3.40
CA PHE A 46 -14.67 0.54 -4.75
C PHE A 46 -16.19 0.69 -4.84
N GLY A 47 -16.88 1.18 -3.83
CA GLY A 47 -18.33 1.29 -3.88
C GLY A 47 -18.84 2.40 -3.00
N ASN A 48 -20.15 2.57 -2.98
CA ASN A 48 -20.78 3.65 -2.22
C ASN A 48 -20.43 3.52 -0.72
N PRO A 49 -20.05 4.61 0.01
CA PRO A 49 -19.84 4.61 1.47
C PRO A 49 -21.06 4.21 2.31
N GLU A 50 -22.15 3.70 1.73
CA GLU A 50 -23.20 3.01 2.46
C GLU A 50 -22.70 1.73 3.16
N ALA A 51 -21.45 1.34 2.95
CA ALA A 51 -20.77 0.30 3.70
C ALA A 51 -20.44 0.72 5.14
N ARG A 52 -21.01 -0.04 6.09
CA ARG A 52 -20.76 -0.07 7.55
C ARG A 52 -20.31 1.27 8.15
N ALA A 53 -21.29 2.08 8.55
CA ALA A 53 -21.05 3.14 9.52
C ALA A 53 -20.40 2.55 10.80
N GLY A 54 -19.35 3.20 11.28
CA GLY A 54 -18.61 2.78 12.48
C GLY A 54 -17.11 2.65 12.24
N LEU A 55 -16.45 2.04 13.23
CA LEU A 55 -15.02 1.72 13.23
C LEU A 55 -14.80 0.31 12.69
N SER A 56 -13.90 0.16 11.73
CA SER A 56 -13.37 -1.12 11.25
C SER A 56 -11.84 -1.05 11.19
N GLY A 57 -11.17 -2.19 11.07
CA GLY A 57 -9.72 -2.22 10.99
C GLY A 57 -9.14 -3.61 11.02
N SER A 58 -7.84 -3.68 10.76
CA SER A 58 -7.01 -4.89 10.84
C SER A 58 -5.69 -4.56 11.52
N ALA A 59 -5.04 -5.58 12.08
CA ALA A 59 -3.74 -5.44 12.70
C ALA A 59 -2.96 -6.74 12.55
N SER A 60 -1.68 -6.63 12.23
CA SER A 60 -0.77 -7.76 12.06
C SER A 60 0.50 -7.53 12.87
N ILE A 61 1.12 -8.63 13.29
CA ILE A 61 2.41 -8.63 13.96
C ILE A 61 3.16 -9.89 13.55
N GLY A 62 4.43 -9.71 13.17
CA GLY A 62 5.31 -10.78 12.70
C GLY A 62 6.61 -10.76 13.47
N TYR A 63 7.12 -11.94 13.79
CA TYR A 63 8.48 -12.12 14.30
C TYR A 63 9.09 -13.40 13.75
N SER A 64 10.31 -13.31 13.24
CA SER A 64 11.06 -14.45 12.71
C SER A 64 12.50 -14.37 13.19
N GLY A 65 13.02 -15.51 13.66
CA GLY A 65 14.39 -15.63 14.15
C GLY A 65 15.07 -16.85 13.55
N LYS A 66 16.28 -16.66 13.02
CA LYS A 66 17.13 -17.73 12.46
C LYS A 66 18.41 -17.80 13.28
N THR A 67 18.84 -19.01 13.60
CA THR A 67 20.10 -19.28 14.31
C THR A 67 20.88 -20.39 13.59
N GLY A 68 22.19 -20.47 13.83
CA GLY A 68 23.07 -21.47 13.22
C GLY A 68 24.21 -20.80 12.46
N ASN A 69 24.41 -21.18 11.19
CA ASN A 69 25.48 -20.61 10.36
C ASN A 69 25.25 -19.12 10.05
N ASN A 70 23.98 -18.70 9.98
CA ASN A 70 23.56 -17.31 9.84
C ASN A 70 22.55 -17.02 10.94
N GLU A 71 22.76 -15.90 11.63
CA GLU A 71 21.85 -15.37 12.63
C GLU A 71 21.09 -14.19 12.03
N SER A 72 19.77 -14.20 12.16
CA SER A 72 18.92 -13.06 11.79
C SER A 72 17.68 -12.97 12.66
N GLN A 73 17.23 -11.76 12.90
CA GLN A 73 15.97 -11.47 13.57
C GLN A 73 15.20 -10.45 12.74
N GLU A 74 13.92 -10.72 12.54
CA GLU A 74 13.02 -9.89 11.76
C GLU A 74 11.77 -9.66 12.62
N PHE A 75 11.40 -8.40 12.81
CA PHE A 75 10.19 -7.99 13.51
C PHE A 75 9.41 -7.05 12.61
N SER A 76 8.10 -7.22 12.58
CA SER A 76 7.21 -6.39 11.79
C SER A 76 5.86 -6.23 12.46
N GLY A 77 5.20 -5.11 12.18
CA GLY A 77 3.88 -4.83 12.74
C GLY A 77 3.14 -3.83 11.90
N GLY A 78 1.84 -4.06 11.73
CA GLY A 78 0.97 -3.20 10.94
C GLY A 78 -0.38 -3.00 11.63
N VAL A 79 -0.95 -1.82 11.46
CA VAL A 79 -2.32 -1.53 11.88
C VAL A 79 -3.00 -0.66 10.83
N ARG A 80 -4.27 -0.93 10.58
CA ARG A 80 -5.14 -0.11 9.76
C ARG A 80 -6.47 0.06 10.48
N LEU A 81 -6.90 1.31 10.61
CA LEU A 81 -8.17 1.68 11.21
C LEU A 81 -8.93 2.53 10.19
N SER A 82 -10.22 2.26 10.03
CA SER A 82 -11.13 3.02 9.20
C SER A 82 -12.34 3.43 10.02
N TYR A 83 -12.74 4.69 9.91
CA TYR A 83 -13.94 5.21 10.55
C TYR A 83 -14.83 5.87 9.51
N ALA A 84 -16.03 5.32 9.33
CA ALA A 84 -17.04 5.85 8.41
C ALA A 84 -18.24 6.40 9.19
N GLN A 85 -18.58 7.66 8.97
CA GLN A 85 -19.77 8.30 9.53
C GLN A 85 -20.45 9.17 8.46
N GLY A 86 -21.62 8.71 7.99
CA GLY A 86 -22.36 9.39 6.94
C GLY A 86 -21.51 9.59 5.70
N ASN A 87 -21.30 10.85 5.33
CA ASN A 87 -20.55 11.24 4.13
C ASN A 87 -19.04 11.38 4.38
N PHE A 88 -18.55 11.07 5.58
CA PHE A 88 -17.15 11.24 5.94
C PHE A 88 -16.50 9.89 6.27
N VAL A 89 -15.40 9.57 5.59
CA VAL A 89 -14.65 8.33 5.77
C VAL A 89 -13.20 8.69 6.04
N GLN A 90 -12.64 8.19 7.13
CA GLN A 90 -11.24 8.40 7.52
C GLN A 90 -10.55 7.05 7.61
N THR A 91 -9.30 6.96 7.19
CA THR A 91 -8.46 5.79 7.34
C THR A 91 -7.10 6.20 7.87
N LEU A 92 -6.65 5.54 8.93
CA LEU A 92 -5.32 5.63 9.50
C LEU A 92 -4.62 4.30 9.27
N GLY A 93 -3.41 4.33 8.75
CA GLY A 93 -2.55 3.15 8.63
C GLY A 93 -1.18 3.45 9.20
N ALA A 94 -0.57 2.47 9.86
CA ALA A 94 0.81 2.54 10.31
C ALA A 94 1.45 1.17 10.20
N ALA A 95 2.72 1.13 9.84
CA ALA A 95 3.50 -0.09 9.76
C ALA A 95 4.95 0.17 10.20
N VAL A 96 5.59 -0.85 10.75
CA VAL A 96 6.99 -0.84 11.14
C VAL A 96 7.65 -2.15 10.73
N ASP A 97 8.87 -2.09 10.22
CA ASP A 97 9.67 -3.24 9.85
C ASP A 97 11.10 -3.07 10.35
N PHE A 98 11.58 -4.03 11.12
CA PHE A 98 12.94 -4.07 11.64
C PHE A 98 13.56 -5.41 11.30
N ALA A 99 14.77 -5.40 10.75
CA ALA A 99 15.54 -6.61 10.54
C ALA A 99 16.99 -6.39 10.96
N GLU A 100 17.57 -7.41 11.57
CA GLU A 100 18.97 -7.47 11.92
C GLU A 100 19.55 -8.83 11.53
N ASP A 101 20.84 -8.84 11.20
CA ASP A 101 21.65 -10.02 11.05
C ASP A 101 22.80 -10.03 12.08
N GLY A 102 23.63 -11.07 12.06
CA GLY A 102 24.78 -11.18 12.97
C GLY A 102 25.84 -10.07 12.84
N VAL A 103 25.72 -9.14 11.89
CA VAL A 103 26.65 -8.02 11.67
C VAL A 103 26.01 -6.68 12.04
N GLY A 104 24.69 -6.54 11.95
CA GLY A 104 23.97 -5.36 12.41
C GLY A 104 22.55 -5.24 11.84
N LYS A 105 22.00 -4.04 11.91
CA LYS A 105 20.67 -3.74 11.34
C LYS A 105 20.72 -3.78 9.82
N THR A 106 19.76 -4.49 9.22
CA THR A 106 19.60 -4.64 7.77
C THR A 106 18.30 -4.01 7.26
N LYS A 107 17.32 -3.77 8.15
CA LYS A 107 16.12 -2.98 7.85
C LYS A 107 15.64 -2.18 9.07
N GLU A 108 15.21 -0.93 8.85
CA GLU A 108 14.59 -0.09 9.88
C GLU A 108 13.62 0.88 9.20
N ASP A 109 12.40 0.42 8.92
CA ASP A 109 11.41 1.21 8.21
C ASP A 109 10.22 1.53 9.11
N ILE A 110 9.74 2.76 9.01
CA ILE A 110 8.51 3.20 9.65
C ILE A 110 7.65 3.88 8.61
N PHE A 111 6.38 3.51 8.57
CA PHE A 111 5.41 4.04 7.64
C PHE A 111 4.13 4.46 8.36
N ALA A 112 3.57 5.59 7.97
CA ALA A 112 2.27 6.07 8.44
C ALA A 112 1.50 6.78 7.32
N VAL A 113 0.19 6.58 7.28
CA VAL A 113 -0.71 7.24 6.35
C VAL A 113 -2.01 7.62 7.04
N TYR A 114 -2.53 8.78 6.68
CA TYR A 114 -3.88 9.21 6.98
C TYR A 114 -4.57 9.66 5.71
N ASP A 115 -5.75 9.11 5.46
CA ASP A 115 -6.60 9.41 4.32
C ASP A 115 -7.99 9.80 4.84
N ALA A 116 -8.54 10.90 4.33
CA ALA A 116 -9.87 11.38 4.71
C ALA A 116 -10.65 11.78 3.45
N ASN A 117 -11.82 11.20 3.27
CA ASN A 117 -12.72 11.46 2.15
C ASN A 117 -14.03 12.05 2.65
N TYR A 118 -14.45 13.15 2.05
CA TYR A 118 -15.76 13.76 2.26
C TYR A 118 -16.58 13.70 0.97
N TYR A 119 -17.64 12.90 0.99
CA TYR A 119 -18.52 12.65 -0.15
C TYR A 119 -19.60 13.74 -0.23
N PHE A 120 -19.54 14.58 -1.26
CA PHE A 120 -20.56 15.60 -1.49
C PHE A 120 -21.83 14.98 -2.09
N ASP A 121 -21.64 14.01 -2.98
CA ASP A 121 -22.69 13.20 -3.57
C ASP A 121 -22.17 11.78 -3.85
N GLN A 122 -22.92 10.98 -4.62
CA GLN A 122 -22.56 9.60 -4.93
C GLN A 122 -21.32 9.47 -5.84
N SER A 123 -20.99 10.50 -6.60
CA SER A 123 -19.93 10.53 -7.60
C SER A 123 -18.76 11.42 -7.21
N PHE A 124 -18.99 12.57 -6.59
CA PHE A 124 -17.98 13.58 -6.30
C PHE A 124 -17.64 13.64 -4.80
N TYR A 125 -16.34 13.66 -4.50
CA TYR A 125 -15.83 13.74 -3.14
C TYR A 125 -14.55 14.57 -3.08
N GLY A 126 -14.26 15.14 -1.92
CA GLY A 126 -12.96 15.74 -1.62
C GLY A 126 -12.15 14.76 -0.81
N PHE A 127 -10.83 14.73 -1.01
CA PHE A 127 -9.92 13.93 -0.20
C PHE A 127 -8.79 14.78 0.38
N VAL A 128 -8.27 14.33 1.51
CA VAL A 128 -7.01 14.76 2.11
C VAL A 128 -6.18 13.50 2.36
N LEU A 129 -4.90 13.57 2.00
CA LEU A 129 -3.94 12.49 2.16
C LEU A 129 -2.69 13.03 2.84
N ALA A 130 -2.30 12.41 3.95
CA ALA A 130 -1.01 12.63 4.60
C ALA A 130 -0.27 11.29 4.66
N ARG A 131 0.99 11.25 4.24
CA ARG A 131 1.86 10.07 4.37
C ARG A 131 3.21 10.49 4.92
N LEU A 132 3.82 9.59 5.67
CA LEU A 132 5.16 9.71 6.20
C LEU A 132 5.82 8.34 6.14
N GLU A 133 7.03 8.31 5.61
CA GLU A 133 7.91 7.15 5.56
C GLU A 133 9.28 7.57 6.09
N ALA A 134 9.91 6.70 6.86
CA ALA A 134 11.25 6.90 7.37
C ALA A 134 12.05 5.60 7.29
N ASP A 135 13.26 5.71 6.77
CA ASP A 135 14.27 4.66 6.73
C ASP A 135 15.41 5.05 7.70
N GLY A 136 15.63 4.23 8.72
CA GLY A 136 16.63 4.42 9.76
C GLY A 136 18.05 4.01 9.36
N LEU A 137 18.22 3.30 8.24
CA LEU A 137 19.50 2.86 7.71
C LEU A 137 20.05 3.77 6.60
N ALA A 138 19.21 4.64 6.05
CA ALA A 138 19.60 5.66 5.08
C ALA A 138 20.75 6.53 5.64
N SER A 139 21.91 6.45 5.00
CA SER A 139 23.15 7.08 5.48
C SER A 139 23.95 7.79 4.39
N THR A 140 23.57 7.65 3.12
CA THR A 140 24.21 8.29 1.98
C THR A 140 23.30 9.34 1.32
N ALA A 141 23.86 10.17 0.45
CA ALA A 141 23.10 11.19 -0.30
C ALA A 141 22.10 10.60 -1.30
N GLY A 142 22.28 9.33 -1.67
CA GLY A 142 21.36 8.62 -2.59
C GLY A 142 20.21 7.91 -1.87
N ASP A 143 20.29 7.79 -0.54
CA ASP A 143 19.27 7.11 0.26
C ASP A 143 18.21 8.12 0.70
N VAL A 144 16.94 7.72 0.66
CA VAL A 144 15.83 8.53 1.17
C VAL A 144 15.59 8.16 2.63
N ARG A 145 15.97 9.05 3.54
CA ARG A 145 15.82 8.86 4.98
C ARG A 145 14.42 9.18 5.48
N ARG A 146 13.79 10.23 4.93
CA ARG A 146 12.40 10.56 5.20
C ARG A 146 11.70 11.00 3.93
N ASP A 147 10.49 10.50 3.75
CA ASP A 147 9.60 10.89 2.68
C ASP A 147 8.24 11.25 3.27
N GLY A 148 7.76 12.45 2.99
CA GLY A 148 6.47 12.94 3.42
C GLY A 148 5.69 13.48 2.24
N PHE A 149 4.37 13.29 2.29
CA PHE A 149 3.47 13.96 1.36
C PHE A 149 2.19 14.35 2.08
N LEU A 150 1.78 15.61 1.93
CA LEU A 150 0.49 16.11 2.38
C LEU A 150 -0.21 16.74 1.18
N GLY A 151 -1.29 16.11 0.71
CA GLY A 151 -2.04 16.58 -0.44
C GLY A 151 -3.54 16.53 -0.22
N PHE A 152 -4.25 17.25 -1.07
CA PHE A 152 -5.70 17.25 -1.10
C PHE A 152 -6.18 17.46 -2.53
N GLY A 153 -7.43 17.11 -2.79
CA GLY A 153 -8.02 17.34 -4.10
C GLY A 153 -9.39 16.71 -4.27
N PRO A 154 -9.97 16.87 -5.47
CA PRO A 154 -11.19 16.19 -5.84
C PRO A 154 -10.96 14.72 -6.22
N GLY A 155 -11.98 13.92 -5.95
CA GLY A 155 -12.18 12.59 -6.48
C GLY A 155 -13.52 12.48 -7.20
N TYR A 156 -13.56 11.68 -8.25
CA TYR A 156 -14.75 11.45 -9.06
C TYR A 156 -14.91 9.96 -9.37
N ARG A 157 -16.11 9.43 -9.14
CA ARG A 157 -16.50 8.09 -9.54
C ARG A 157 -17.13 8.15 -10.92
N VAL A 158 -16.38 7.66 -11.91
CA VAL A 158 -16.82 7.57 -13.30
C VAL A 158 -17.87 6.47 -13.45
N VAL A 159 -17.67 5.34 -12.76
CA VAL A 159 -18.60 4.21 -12.72
C VAL A 159 -18.77 3.79 -11.28
N ASN A 160 -20.00 3.49 -10.86
CA ASN A 160 -20.32 3.03 -9.52
C ASN A 160 -21.51 2.07 -9.57
N THR A 161 -21.29 0.85 -10.06
CA THR A 161 -22.28 -0.23 -10.08
C THR A 161 -21.79 -1.40 -9.22
N PRO A 162 -22.67 -2.34 -8.81
CA PRO A 162 -22.24 -3.49 -8.01
C PRO A 162 -21.15 -4.36 -8.65
N ASP A 163 -21.11 -4.39 -9.98
CA ASP A 163 -20.18 -5.23 -10.75
C ASP A 163 -18.99 -4.46 -11.31
N MET A 164 -19.04 -3.12 -11.36
CA MET A 164 -17.97 -2.31 -11.91
C MET A 164 -17.90 -0.96 -11.22
N THR A 165 -16.72 -0.62 -10.74
CA THR A 165 -16.47 0.70 -10.19
C THR A 165 -15.15 1.24 -10.69
N TRP A 166 -15.18 2.51 -11.05
CA TRP A 166 -14.01 3.23 -11.45
C TRP A 166 -14.02 4.62 -10.82
N ARG A 167 -12.98 4.92 -10.05
CA ARG A 167 -12.77 6.24 -9.46
C ARG A 167 -11.42 6.80 -9.84
N LEU A 168 -11.41 8.11 -10.01
CA LEU A 168 -10.23 8.91 -10.31
C LEU A 168 -10.07 9.95 -9.22
N GLN A 169 -8.83 10.24 -8.84
CA GLN A 169 -8.48 11.34 -7.95
C GLN A 169 -7.37 12.14 -8.58
N ALA A 170 -7.41 13.45 -8.38
CA ALA A 170 -6.33 14.35 -8.73
C ALA A 170 -6.15 15.31 -7.58
N GLY A 171 -4.91 15.58 -7.20
CA GLY A 171 -4.60 16.44 -6.06
C GLY A 171 -3.31 17.20 -6.22
N ILE A 172 -3.18 18.22 -5.39
CA ILE A 172 -1.96 18.99 -5.21
C ILE A 172 -1.59 18.93 -3.73
N GLY A 173 -0.30 19.01 -3.45
CA GLY A 173 0.21 18.91 -2.10
C GLY A 173 1.62 19.41 -1.96
N VAL A 174 2.14 19.21 -0.76
CA VAL A 174 3.54 19.45 -0.41
C VAL A 174 4.20 18.10 -0.23
N SER A 175 5.29 17.87 -0.93
CA SER A 175 6.19 16.74 -0.72
C SER A 175 7.41 17.20 0.05
N TYR A 176 7.84 16.38 1.00
CA TYR A 176 9.06 16.55 1.78
C TYR A 176 9.93 15.34 1.55
N LEU A 177 11.18 15.55 1.15
CA LEU A 177 12.16 14.48 1.01
C LEU A 177 13.43 14.88 1.75
N GLU A 178 13.95 13.96 2.53
CA GLU A 178 15.20 14.13 3.27
C GLU A 178 16.12 12.94 2.98
N ASP A 179 17.35 13.24 2.58
CA ASP A 179 18.35 12.23 2.26
C ASP A 179 19.06 11.69 3.52
N GLY A 180 19.88 10.63 3.34
CA GLY A 180 20.71 10.06 4.40
C GLY A 180 21.75 11.03 4.98
N LEU A 181 22.11 12.11 4.27
CA LEU A 181 22.98 13.18 4.75
C LEU A 181 22.24 14.33 5.45
N ARG A 182 20.92 14.21 5.61
CA ARG A 182 20.03 15.22 6.21
C ARG A 182 19.89 16.50 5.40
N ASN A 183 20.17 16.46 4.10
CA ASN A 183 19.68 17.48 3.20
C ASN A 183 18.19 17.23 2.98
N SER A 184 17.39 18.29 3.05
CA SER A 184 15.96 18.19 2.80
C SER A 184 15.53 19.11 1.67
N VAL A 185 14.57 18.65 0.90
CA VAL A 185 13.86 19.40 -0.12
C VAL A 185 12.38 19.37 0.22
N THR A 186 11.72 20.52 0.09
CA THR A 186 10.28 20.63 0.21
C THR A 186 9.78 21.26 -1.07
N GLU A 187 8.82 20.61 -1.70
CA GLU A 187 8.40 20.94 -3.05
C GLU A 187 6.90 20.70 -3.24
N THR A 188 6.38 21.24 -4.34
CA THR A 188 4.99 20.98 -4.71
C THR A 188 4.90 19.60 -5.34
N GLY A 189 3.94 18.79 -4.86
CA GLY A 189 3.64 17.49 -5.44
C GLY A 189 2.25 17.47 -6.07
N TYR A 190 2.12 16.76 -7.18
CA TYR A 190 0.88 16.52 -7.89
C TYR A 190 0.56 15.03 -7.82
N LEU A 191 -0.64 14.71 -7.35
CA LEU A 191 -1.13 13.35 -7.23
C LEU A 191 -2.17 13.08 -8.32
N ALA A 192 -2.09 11.94 -8.98
CA ALA A 192 -3.19 11.38 -9.74
C ALA A 192 -3.35 9.91 -9.36
N ALA A 193 -4.59 9.48 -9.10
CA ALA A 193 -4.91 8.13 -8.68
C ALA A 193 -6.05 7.58 -9.53
N SER A 194 -5.94 6.34 -9.98
CA SER A 194 -7.00 5.57 -10.62
C SER A 194 -7.21 4.28 -9.84
N ARG A 195 -8.46 3.95 -9.58
CA ARG A 195 -8.86 2.73 -8.86
C ARG A 195 -9.99 2.09 -9.64
N PHE A 196 -9.71 0.96 -10.25
CA PHE A 196 -10.64 0.22 -11.09
C PHE A 196 -10.93 -1.13 -10.46
N TYR A 197 -12.21 -1.48 -10.39
CA TYR A 197 -12.71 -2.76 -9.94
C TYR A 197 -13.71 -3.29 -10.98
N TYR A 198 -13.58 -4.56 -11.31
CA TYR A 198 -14.49 -5.25 -12.21
C TYR A 198 -14.74 -6.67 -11.74
N ARG A 199 -16.00 -6.99 -11.44
CA ARG A 199 -16.48 -8.32 -11.15
C ARG A 199 -16.75 -9.04 -12.46
N ILE A 200 -16.01 -10.11 -12.73
CA ILE A 200 -16.21 -10.95 -13.91
C ILE A 200 -17.37 -11.90 -13.67
N ASN A 201 -17.41 -12.52 -12.48
CA ASN A 201 -18.50 -13.33 -11.96
C ASN A 201 -18.37 -13.46 -10.42
N ASP A 202 -19.25 -14.23 -9.78
CA ASP A 202 -19.24 -14.40 -8.31
C ASP A 202 -17.95 -15.01 -7.75
N GLY A 203 -17.20 -15.74 -8.57
CA GLY A 203 -15.94 -16.37 -8.21
C GLY A 203 -14.70 -15.62 -8.66
N VAL A 204 -14.82 -14.57 -9.48
CA VAL A 204 -13.65 -13.92 -10.09
C VAL A 204 -13.86 -12.41 -10.22
N PHE A 205 -12.90 -11.65 -9.72
CA PHE A 205 -12.87 -10.20 -9.92
C PHE A 205 -11.45 -9.69 -10.13
N MET A 206 -11.36 -8.54 -10.79
CA MET A 206 -10.12 -7.88 -11.17
C MET A 206 -10.07 -6.48 -10.56
N THR A 207 -8.87 -6.07 -10.15
CA THR A 207 -8.57 -4.73 -9.67
C THR A 207 -7.41 -4.16 -10.48
N ASN A 208 -7.49 -2.89 -10.89
CA ASN A 208 -6.32 -2.16 -11.40
C ASN A 208 -6.20 -0.80 -10.71
N ASP A 209 -5.08 -0.65 -10.04
CA ASP A 209 -4.85 0.42 -9.09
C ASP A 209 -3.59 1.17 -9.56
N THR A 210 -3.77 2.37 -10.09
CA THR A 210 -2.67 3.21 -10.57
C THR A 210 -2.51 4.45 -9.72
N ASP A 211 -1.28 4.83 -9.39
CA ASP A 211 -0.97 6.15 -8.86
C ASP A 211 0.21 6.79 -9.54
N VAL A 212 0.18 8.11 -9.55
CA VAL A 212 1.24 8.98 -10.04
C VAL A 212 1.46 10.07 -9.00
N LEU A 213 2.70 10.22 -8.55
CA LEU A 213 3.16 11.38 -7.78
C LEU A 213 4.24 12.05 -8.60
N ALA A 214 3.97 13.25 -9.04
CA ALA A 214 4.93 14.07 -9.75
C ALA A 214 5.35 15.24 -8.86
N SER A 215 6.64 15.42 -8.69
CA SER A 215 7.23 16.60 -8.06
C SER A 215 8.48 17.02 -8.84
N ASP A 216 9.10 18.14 -8.45
CA ASP A 216 10.30 18.63 -9.15
C ASP A 216 11.49 17.67 -8.99
N SER A 217 11.58 16.96 -7.86
CA SER A 217 12.66 15.99 -7.59
C SER A 217 12.42 14.59 -8.16
N ALA A 218 11.17 14.15 -8.34
CA ALA A 218 10.87 12.81 -8.80
C ALA A 218 9.47 12.67 -9.44
N LEU A 219 9.40 11.84 -10.48
CA LEU A 219 8.17 11.23 -10.96
C LEU A 219 8.12 9.78 -10.52
N ARG A 220 7.09 9.45 -9.75
CA ARG A 220 6.80 8.09 -9.30
C ARG A 220 5.49 7.63 -9.91
N VAL A 221 5.45 6.40 -10.39
CA VAL A 221 4.23 5.76 -10.91
C VAL A 221 4.14 4.34 -10.39
N ASN A 222 3.02 3.97 -9.79
CA ASN A 222 2.80 2.61 -9.29
C ASN A 222 1.52 2.06 -9.92
N ASN A 223 1.59 0.86 -10.47
CA ASN A 223 0.45 0.13 -11.02
C ASN A 223 0.38 -1.26 -10.40
N ASP A 224 -0.72 -1.56 -9.71
CA ASP A 224 -1.05 -2.89 -9.21
C ASP A 224 -2.23 -3.45 -10.00
N LEU A 225 -1.97 -4.54 -10.73
CA LEU A 225 -2.99 -5.34 -11.37
C LEU A 225 -3.22 -6.61 -10.56
N GLY A 226 -4.42 -6.76 -10.00
CA GLY A 226 -4.81 -7.95 -9.24
C GLY A 226 -5.95 -8.71 -9.92
N VAL A 227 -5.84 -10.03 -9.97
CA VAL A 227 -6.94 -10.94 -10.32
C VAL A 227 -7.16 -11.89 -9.16
N ASN A 228 -8.38 -11.97 -8.69
CA ASN A 228 -8.76 -12.70 -7.48
C ASN A 228 -9.78 -13.76 -7.85
N PHE A 229 -9.55 -14.97 -7.35
CA PHE A 229 -10.38 -16.14 -7.57
C PHE A 229 -10.89 -16.62 -6.21
N ARG A 230 -12.20 -16.60 -6.02
CA ARG A 230 -12.86 -17.32 -4.93
C ARG A 230 -13.07 -18.76 -5.39
N VAL A 231 -12.27 -19.67 -4.85
CA VAL A 231 -12.32 -21.10 -5.19
C VAL A 231 -13.42 -21.79 -4.37
N THR A 232 -13.53 -21.44 -3.09
CA THR A 232 -14.63 -21.80 -2.19
C THR A 232 -14.88 -20.64 -1.21
N ASP A 233 -15.90 -20.74 -0.36
CA ASP A 233 -16.10 -19.78 0.74
C ASP A 233 -14.90 -19.71 1.70
N ALA A 234 -14.11 -20.78 1.73
CA ALA A 234 -12.96 -20.96 2.60
C ALA A 234 -11.62 -20.80 1.88
N VAL A 235 -11.59 -20.65 0.56
CA VAL A 235 -10.33 -20.64 -0.21
C VAL A 235 -10.39 -19.59 -1.30
N SER A 236 -9.42 -18.69 -1.31
CA SER A 236 -9.21 -17.74 -2.39
C SER A 236 -7.77 -17.70 -2.85
N THR A 237 -7.58 -17.35 -4.12
CA THR A 237 -6.27 -17.15 -4.72
C THR A 237 -6.22 -15.74 -5.30
N ARG A 238 -5.16 -15.00 -5.05
CA ARG A 238 -4.88 -13.73 -5.72
C ARG A 238 -3.59 -13.85 -6.52
N ILE A 239 -3.64 -13.35 -7.74
CA ILE A 239 -2.48 -13.17 -8.62
C ILE A 239 -2.34 -11.67 -8.84
N SER A 240 -1.20 -11.10 -8.46
CA SER A 240 -0.92 -9.67 -8.61
C SER A 240 0.32 -9.43 -9.46
N TYR A 241 0.30 -8.35 -10.23
CA TYR A 241 1.44 -7.83 -10.96
C TYR A 241 1.60 -6.36 -10.62
N LEU A 242 2.61 -6.07 -9.82
CA LEU A 242 2.99 -4.73 -9.40
C LEU A 242 4.11 -4.23 -10.31
N SER A 243 3.94 -3.02 -10.83
CA SER A 243 4.95 -2.27 -11.56
C SER A 243 5.18 -0.93 -10.86
N GLU A 244 6.43 -0.68 -10.48
CA GLU A 244 6.85 0.55 -9.81
C GLU A 244 7.84 1.28 -10.70
N TYR A 245 7.56 2.55 -10.97
CA TYR A 245 8.42 3.44 -11.73
C TYR A 245 8.88 4.59 -10.85
N ASN A 246 10.18 4.89 -10.87
CA ASN A 246 10.76 6.04 -10.21
C ASN A 246 11.94 6.55 -11.05
N ASP A 247 11.82 7.76 -11.59
CA ASP A 247 12.82 8.33 -12.49
C ASP A 247 14.13 8.72 -11.81
N ASN A 248 14.12 8.87 -10.48
CA ASN A 248 15.28 9.18 -9.65
C ASN A 248 16.09 7.93 -9.25
N ARG A 249 15.66 6.72 -9.65
CA ARG A 249 16.40 5.46 -9.43
C ARG A 249 17.28 5.11 -10.62
N ALA A 250 18.39 4.40 -10.36
CA ALA A 250 19.28 3.89 -11.41
C ALA A 250 18.57 2.83 -12.28
N ILE A 251 17.83 1.93 -11.64
CA ILE A 251 16.83 1.07 -12.30
C ILE A 251 15.49 1.76 -12.08
N ARG A 252 14.92 2.28 -13.16
CA ARG A 252 13.72 3.12 -13.09
C ARG A 252 12.44 2.34 -12.93
N THR A 253 12.45 1.03 -13.21
CA THR A 253 11.24 0.21 -13.20
C THR A 253 11.50 -1.12 -12.55
N ASP A 254 10.78 -1.37 -11.47
CA ASP A 254 10.77 -2.63 -10.74
C ASP A 254 9.42 -3.32 -10.99
N ASN A 255 9.43 -4.65 -11.11
CA ASN A 255 8.21 -5.43 -11.30
C ASN A 255 8.18 -6.62 -10.34
N LYS A 256 7.03 -6.84 -9.68
CA LYS A 256 6.81 -7.94 -8.74
C LYS A 256 5.58 -8.74 -9.17
N LEU A 257 5.76 -10.04 -9.34
CA LEU A 257 4.66 -10.99 -9.54
C LEU A 257 4.35 -11.65 -8.19
N GLY A 258 3.15 -11.43 -7.68
CA GLY A 258 2.65 -12.03 -6.45
C GLY A 258 1.64 -13.13 -6.74
N VAL A 259 1.73 -14.22 -5.98
CA VAL A 259 0.70 -15.26 -5.95
C VAL A 259 0.44 -15.60 -4.49
N SER A 260 -0.77 -15.33 -4.02
CA SER A 260 -1.20 -15.67 -2.66
C SER A 260 -2.38 -16.65 -2.70
N LEU A 261 -2.39 -17.56 -1.73
CA LEU A 261 -3.49 -18.50 -1.48
C LEU A 261 -3.92 -18.30 -0.04
N VAL A 262 -5.19 -17.95 0.15
CA VAL A 262 -5.77 -17.63 1.46
C VAL A 262 -6.83 -18.66 1.81
N PHE A 263 -6.70 -19.21 3.02
CA PHE A 263 -7.68 -20.10 3.61
C PHE A 263 -8.46 -19.37 4.72
N GLY A 264 -9.74 -19.09 4.50
CA GLY A 264 -10.67 -18.62 5.54
C GLY A 264 -11.42 -19.82 6.14
N PHE A 265 -11.64 -19.83 7.45
CA PHE A 265 -12.46 -20.85 8.13
C PHE A 265 -13.42 -20.22 9.13
#